data_AF-A0A3R7VVI6-F1
#
_entry.id   AF-A0A3R7VVI6-F1
#
_cell.length_a   1.000
_cell.length_b   1.000
_cell.length_c   1.000
_cell.angle_alpha   90.00
_cell.angle_beta   90.00
_cell.angle_gamma   90.00
#
_symmetry.space_group_name_H-M   'P 1'
#
loop_
_entity.id
_entity.type
_entity.pdbx_description
1 polymer ?
#
loop_
_entity_poly.entity_id
_entity_poly.type
_entity_poly.pdbx_seq_one_letter_code
_entity_poly.pdbx_strand_id
1 'polypeptide(L)'
;MMFIGTGAALADDFWGGTWFTCEFAKSQTPPHDSCAMFDDEGFRFTDGRFTYVRITESDETACRGEKVGQCFRRDRPAISIRTSDRGQLDLGPDRIKVQYLFCTQTFYFKDTEHYREIWPDEKRCFWARKRHFYIARYEGDITDAP
;
A
#
# COMPACT_ATOMS: atom_id res chain seq x y z
N MET A 1 -13.00 32.99 0.45
CA MET A 1 -13.39 32.04 -0.61
C MET A 1 -12.90 30.68 -0.15
N MET A 2 -13.82 29.82 0.33
CA MET A 2 -13.48 28.53 0.92
C MET A 2 -13.60 27.48 -0.19
N PHE A 3 -12.49 26.91 -0.62
CA PHE A 3 -12.51 25.78 -1.54
C PHE A 3 -12.87 24.54 -0.74
N ILE A 4 -14.10 24.04 -0.92
CA ILE A 4 -14.46 22.69 -0.50
C ILE A 4 -13.84 21.76 -1.53
N GLY A 5 -12.59 21.36 -1.29
CA GLY A 5 -12.02 20.22 -2.00
C GLY A 5 -12.87 19.00 -1.68
N THR A 6 -13.51 18.43 -2.70
CA THR A 6 -14.17 17.14 -2.62
C THR A 6 -13.18 16.12 -2.05
N GLY A 7 -13.60 15.29 -1.08
CA GLY A 7 -12.71 14.42 -0.30
C GLY A 7 -11.76 13.53 -1.13
N ALA A 8 -12.12 13.23 -2.39
CA ALA A 8 -11.26 12.52 -3.34
C ALA A 8 -9.96 13.28 -3.70
N ALA A 9 -10.03 14.60 -3.92
CA ALA A 9 -8.84 15.38 -4.30
C ALA A 9 -7.83 15.48 -3.16
N LEU A 10 -8.32 15.64 -1.92
CA LEU A 10 -7.46 15.60 -0.73
C LEU A 10 -6.88 14.20 -0.49
N ALA A 11 -7.63 13.15 -0.80
CA ALA A 11 -7.11 11.78 -0.69
C ALA A 11 -5.97 11.51 -1.67
N ASP A 12 -6.07 12.01 -2.90
CA ASP A 12 -5.02 11.88 -3.92
C ASP A 12 -3.71 12.57 -3.50
N ASP A 13 -3.76 13.69 -2.79
CA ASP A 13 -2.56 14.35 -2.27
C ASP A 13 -1.75 13.47 -1.30
N PHE A 14 -2.43 12.62 -0.51
CA PHE A 14 -1.77 11.76 0.48
C PHE A 14 -1.50 10.34 -0.03
N TRP A 15 -2.33 9.83 -0.93
CA TRP A 15 -2.34 8.41 -1.33
C TRP A 15 -2.10 8.18 -2.81
N GLY A 16 -2.14 9.22 -3.64
CA GLY A 16 -1.90 9.13 -5.06
C GLY A 16 -0.58 8.43 -5.38
N GLY A 17 -0.61 7.52 -6.34
CA GLY A 17 0.56 6.78 -6.81
C GLY A 17 0.48 5.27 -6.57
N THR A 18 1.60 4.59 -6.82
CA THR A 18 1.74 3.14 -6.63
C THR A 18 2.56 2.86 -5.39
N TRP A 19 2.03 1.99 -4.54
CA TRP A 19 2.56 1.65 -3.23
C TRP A 19 2.74 0.15 -3.13
N PHE A 20 3.84 -0.28 -2.51
CA PHE A 20 4.11 -1.69 -2.25
C PHE A 20 4.26 -1.96 -0.76
N THR A 21 3.98 -3.19 -0.36
CA THR A 21 4.24 -3.64 1.02
C THR A 21 5.74 -3.77 1.23
N CYS A 22 6.24 -3.39 2.40
CA CYS A 22 7.63 -3.64 2.77
C CYS A 22 7.84 -5.13 3.06
N GLU A 23 8.72 -5.79 2.30
CA GLU A 23 8.87 -7.26 2.27
C GLU A 23 9.16 -7.85 3.66
N PHE A 24 10.04 -7.21 4.41
CA PHE A 24 10.47 -7.70 5.71
C PHE A 24 9.62 -7.25 6.88
N ALA A 25 8.52 -6.55 6.63
CA ALA A 25 7.57 -6.19 7.67
C ALA A 25 6.74 -7.40 8.13
N LYS A 26 6.39 -7.43 9.41
CA LYS A 26 5.48 -8.43 10.00
C LYS A 26 4.24 -7.74 10.53
N SER A 27 3.23 -8.53 10.91
CA SER A 27 1.91 -8.02 11.33
C SER A 27 1.94 -6.89 12.38
N GLN A 28 2.95 -6.80 13.24
CA GLN A 28 3.08 -5.73 14.25
C GLN A 28 4.53 -5.30 14.41
N THR A 29 5.36 -5.57 13.40
CA THR A 29 6.79 -5.27 13.46
C THR A 29 7.17 -4.55 12.18
N PRO A 30 7.74 -3.34 12.27
CA PRO A 30 8.19 -2.62 11.10
C PRO A 30 9.26 -3.42 10.34
N PRO A 31 9.47 -3.12 9.05
CA PRO A 31 10.56 -3.71 8.28
C PRO A 31 11.91 -3.33 8.91
N HIS A 32 12.83 -4.29 9.02
CA HIS A 32 14.14 -4.06 9.64
C HIS A 32 15.16 -3.42 8.68
N ASP A 33 14.84 -3.40 7.38
CA ASP A 33 15.65 -2.87 6.29
C ASP A 33 15.18 -1.47 5.86
N SER A 34 14.39 -0.78 6.69
CA SER A 34 13.79 0.51 6.34
C SER A 34 13.00 0.49 5.03
N CYS A 35 12.35 -0.63 4.70
CA CYS A 35 11.59 -0.78 3.47
C CYS A 35 12.44 -0.57 2.20
N ALA A 36 13.68 -1.04 2.21
CA ALA A 36 14.55 -1.09 1.03
C ALA A 36 14.10 -2.16 0.03
N MET A 37 13.43 -3.21 0.52
CA MET A 37 12.80 -4.26 -0.28
C MET A 37 11.27 -4.17 -0.23
N PHE A 38 10.67 -4.20 -1.42
CA PHE A 38 9.24 -4.30 -1.64
C PHE A 38 8.82 -5.75 -1.85
N ASP A 39 7.66 -6.12 -1.32
CA ASP A 39 6.91 -7.32 -1.67
C ASP A 39 6.45 -7.23 -3.14
N ASP A 40 6.12 -8.35 -3.78
CA ASP A 40 5.69 -8.35 -5.19
C ASP A 40 4.28 -7.79 -5.41
N GLU A 41 3.54 -7.58 -4.32
CA GLU A 41 2.17 -7.06 -4.32
C GLU A 41 2.05 -5.67 -3.69
N GLY A 42 1.13 -4.90 -4.24
CA GLY A 42 0.85 -3.54 -3.79
C GLY A 42 -0.50 -3.03 -4.25
N PHE A 43 -0.65 -1.72 -4.23
CA PHE A 43 -1.80 -1.06 -4.82
C PHE A 43 -1.42 0.26 -5.50
N ARG A 44 -2.27 0.69 -6.44
CA ARG A 44 -2.26 2.02 -7.02
C ARG A 44 -3.54 2.73 -6.60
N PHE A 45 -3.40 3.96 -6.14
CA PHE A 45 -4.52 4.85 -5.89
C PHE A 45 -4.42 6.07 -6.80
N THR A 46 -5.49 6.33 -7.54
CA THR A 46 -5.62 7.48 -8.44
C THR A 46 -7.09 7.79 -8.60
N ASP A 47 -7.46 9.07 -8.57
CA ASP A 47 -8.83 9.54 -8.81
C ASP A 47 -9.87 8.85 -7.92
N GLY A 48 -9.53 8.62 -6.64
CA GLY A 48 -10.43 7.95 -5.70
C GLY A 48 -10.55 6.42 -5.86
N ARG A 49 -9.79 5.81 -6.78
CA ARG A 49 -9.91 4.39 -7.15
C ARG A 49 -8.72 3.57 -6.73
N PHE A 50 -8.99 2.45 -6.06
CA PHE A 50 -8.00 1.48 -5.63
C PHE A 50 -7.82 0.38 -6.66
N THR A 51 -6.58 0.17 -7.08
CA THR A 51 -6.19 -0.86 -8.04
C THR A 51 -5.17 -1.77 -7.39
N TYR A 52 -5.42 -3.07 -7.32
CA TYR A 52 -4.39 -4.03 -6.91
C TYR A 52 -3.30 -4.07 -7.97
N VAL A 53 -2.04 -4.07 -7.55
CA VAL A 53 -0.89 -4.22 -8.45
C VAL A 53 -0.02 -5.40 -8.03
N ARG A 54 0.57 -6.05 -9.03
CA ARG A 54 1.58 -7.09 -8.83
C ARG A 54 2.67 -6.96 -9.87
N ILE A 55 3.93 -7.01 -9.48
CA ILE A 55 5.03 -6.98 -10.45
C ILE A 55 5.04 -8.28 -11.27
N THR A 56 5.47 -8.21 -12.52
CA THR A 56 5.58 -9.39 -13.40
C THR A 56 7.00 -9.90 -13.57
N GLU A 57 8.01 -9.13 -13.15
CA GLU A 57 9.41 -9.34 -13.47
C GLU A 57 10.33 -9.28 -12.25
N SER A 58 10.07 -10.14 -11.26
CA SER A 58 11.04 -10.38 -10.19
C SER A 58 11.67 -11.77 -10.29
N ASP A 59 12.99 -11.75 -10.25
CA ASP A 59 13.92 -12.86 -10.13
C ASP A 59 14.72 -12.81 -8.82
N GLU A 60 14.34 -11.92 -7.89
CA GLU A 60 15.05 -11.73 -6.64
C GLU A 60 15.01 -12.99 -5.78
N THR A 61 16.15 -13.33 -5.18
CA THR A 61 16.33 -14.54 -4.37
C THR A 61 16.47 -14.22 -2.89
N ALA A 62 16.78 -12.96 -2.55
CA ALA A 62 16.92 -12.49 -1.19
C ALA A 62 15.58 -12.09 -0.54
N CYS A 63 14.46 -12.72 -0.93
CA CYS A 63 13.16 -12.46 -0.30
C CYS A 63 13.04 -13.19 1.04
N ARG A 64 12.12 -12.72 1.88
CA ARG A 64 11.84 -13.30 3.19
C ARG A 64 11.40 -14.75 3.05
N GLY A 65 12.09 -15.62 3.77
CA GLY A 65 11.79 -17.06 3.77
C GLY A 65 12.27 -17.76 2.51
N GLU A 66 13.36 -17.28 1.89
CA GLU A 66 14.04 -17.91 0.74
C GLU A 66 13.13 -18.07 -0.48
N LYS A 67 12.12 -17.21 -0.58
CA LYS A 67 11.24 -17.17 -1.73
C LYS A 67 11.95 -16.51 -2.90
N VAL A 68 11.65 -17.00 -4.10
CA VAL A 68 12.21 -16.44 -5.34
C VAL A 68 11.11 -15.68 -6.07
N GLY A 69 11.43 -14.47 -6.52
CA GLY A 69 10.56 -13.65 -7.36
C GLY A 69 9.37 -12.99 -6.66
N GLN A 70 9.32 -13.03 -5.32
CA GLN A 70 8.22 -12.46 -4.52
C GLN A 70 8.58 -11.13 -3.85
N CYS A 71 9.68 -10.50 -4.27
CA CYS A 71 10.09 -9.20 -3.76
C CYS A 71 10.98 -8.50 -4.79
N PHE A 72 11.24 -7.21 -4.63
CA PHE A 72 12.17 -6.47 -5.48
C PHE A 72 12.73 -5.26 -4.74
N ARG A 73 13.89 -4.78 -5.19
CA ARG A 73 14.50 -3.59 -4.60
C ARG A 73 13.69 -2.35 -4.91
N ARG A 74 13.49 -1.51 -3.90
CA ARG A 74 12.79 -0.22 -4.02
C ARG A 74 13.44 0.73 -5.03
N ASP A 75 14.77 0.69 -5.13
CA ASP A 75 15.56 1.56 -6.00
C ASP A 75 15.69 1.07 -7.44
N ARG A 76 14.97 0.00 -7.83
CA ARG A 76 14.86 -0.38 -9.24
C ARG A 76 14.30 0.81 -10.03
N PRO A 77 14.96 1.23 -11.12
CA PRO A 77 14.55 2.43 -11.86
C PRO A 77 13.24 2.24 -12.62
N ALA A 78 12.92 1.00 -13.01
CA ALA A 78 11.69 0.66 -13.72
C ALA A 78 11.18 -0.72 -13.31
N ILE A 79 9.86 -0.89 -13.36
CA ILE A 79 9.15 -2.16 -13.18
C ILE A 79 7.97 -2.32 -14.15
N SER A 80 7.61 -3.57 -14.41
CA SER A 80 6.40 -3.97 -15.10
C SER A 80 5.41 -4.59 -14.11
N ILE A 81 4.14 -4.18 -14.19
CA ILE A 81 3.10 -4.63 -13.28
C ILE A 81 1.87 -5.15 -14.03
N ARG A 82 1.14 -6.08 -13.42
CA ARG A 82 -0.26 -6.36 -13.74
C ARG A 82 -1.17 -5.68 -12.74
N THR A 83 -2.34 -5.26 -13.22
CA THR A 83 -3.30 -4.52 -12.41
C THR A 83 -4.68 -5.16 -12.41
N SER A 84 -5.42 -4.97 -11.33
CA SER A 84 -6.80 -5.41 -11.20
C SER A 84 -7.60 -4.39 -10.38
N ASP A 85 -8.68 -3.88 -10.95
CA ASP A 85 -9.58 -2.94 -10.27
C ASP A 85 -10.20 -3.54 -9.01
N ARG A 86 -10.20 -2.79 -7.91
CA ARG A 86 -10.89 -3.17 -6.67
C ARG A 86 -11.96 -2.16 -6.26
N GLY A 87 -12.21 -1.12 -7.07
CA GLY A 87 -13.25 -0.13 -6.86
C GLY A 87 -12.81 1.07 -6.02
N GLN A 88 -13.79 1.73 -5.42
CA GLN A 88 -13.58 2.94 -4.62
C GLN A 88 -13.26 2.61 -3.17
N LEU A 89 -12.43 3.44 -2.55
CA LEU A 89 -12.11 3.37 -1.13
C LEU A 89 -12.38 4.74 -0.48
N ASP A 90 -12.99 4.74 0.71
CA ASP A 90 -13.18 5.97 1.48
C ASP A 90 -11.88 6.31 2.23
N LEU A 91 -11.09 7.18 1.60
CA LEU A 91 -9.87 7.73 2.16
C LEU A 91 -10.15 9.13 2.73
N GLY A 92 -9.93 9.27 4.02
CA GLY A 92 -9.90 10.55 4.71
C GLY A 92 -8.46 11.09 4.86
N PRO A 93 -8.32 12.34 5.32
CA PRO A 93 -7.02 13.00 5.48
C PRO A 93 -6.12 12.35 6.54
N ASP A 94 -6.69 11.63 7.50
CA ASP A 94 -5.99 11.02 8.64
C ASP A 94 -6.38 9.56 8.89
N ARG A 95 -7.32 9.03 8.11
CA ARG A 95 -7.88 7.69 8.31
C ARG A 95 -8.37 7.05 7.02
N ILE A 96 -8.40 5.73 7.02
CA ILE A 96 -8.97 4.90 5.96
C ILE A 96 -10.19 4.18 6.54
N LYS A 97 -11.30 4.15 5.82
CA LYS A 97 -12.46 3.32 6.19
C LYS A 97 -12.67 2.21 5.20
N VAL A 98 -12.69 0.97 5.69
CA VAL A 98 -12.93 -0.22 4.88
C VAL A 98 -14.19 -0.90 5.38
N GLN A 99 -15.22 -0.96 4.53
CA GLN A 99 -16.46 -1.66 4.82
C GLN A 99 -16.44 -3.06 4.20
N TYR A 100 -16.55 -4.10 5.04
CA TYR A 100 -16.61 -5.48 4.59
C TYR A 100 -17.42 -6.33 5.57
N LEU A 101 -18.28 -7.21 5.03
CA LEU A 101 -19.18 -8.09 5.78
C LEU A 101 -19.95 -7.36 6.90
N PHE A 102 -20.65 -6.27 6.55
CA PHE A 102 -21.46 -5.45 7.47
C PHE A 102 -20.67 -4.79 8.63
N CYS A 103 -19.34 -4.81 8.58
CA CYS A 103 -18.48 -4.14 9.54
C CYS A 103 -17.62 -3.09 8.84
N THR A 104 -17.49 -1.92 9.44
CA THR A 104 -16.59 -0.87 8.96
C THR A 104 -15.38 -0.82 9.88
N GLN A 105 -14.20 -1.06 9.33
CA GLN A 105 -12.93 -0.91 10.03
C GLN A 105 -12.34 0.45 9.71
N THR A 106 -11.98 1.20 10.75
CA THR A 106 -11.14 2.40 10.60
C THR A 106 -9.68 2.01 10.75
N PHE A 107 -8.83 2.47 9.84
CA PHE A 107 -7.39 2.42 9.99
C PHE A 107 -6.83 3.83 10.12
N TYR A 108 -5.87 4.01 10.99
CA TYR A 108 -5.04 5.19 11.08
C TYR A 108 -3.73 4.96 10.34
N PHE A 109 -3.04 6.04 10.02
CA PHE A 109 -1.73 5.96 9.41
C PHE A 109 -0.81 7.07 9.89
N LYS A 110 0.50 6.85 9.74
CA LYS A 110 1.52 7.88 9.92
C LYS A 110 2.67 7.63 8.95
N ASP A 111 3.25 8.71 8.46
CA ASP A 111 4.45 8.67 7.66
C ASP A 111 5.70 8.62 8.54
N THR A 112 6.68 7.85 8.09
CA THR A 112 8.05 7.87 8.58
C THR A 112 8.96 8.32 7.44
N GLU A 113 10.27 8.42 7.70
CA GLU A 113 11.24 8.76 6.65
C GLU A 113 11.21 7.79 5.46
N HIS A 114 10.91 6.51 5.69
CA HIS A 114 11.06 5.48 4.66
C HIS A 114 9.76 4.77 4.29
N TYR A 115 8.77 4.73 5.17
CA TYR A 115 7.52 4.01 4.93
C TYR A 115 6.35 4.67 5.65
N ARG A 116 5.13 4.38 5.19
CA ARG A 116 3.89 4.66 5.90
C ARG A 116 3.49 3.43 6.71
N GLU A 117 3.22 3.64 7.99
CA GLU A 117 2.60 2.63 8.86
C GLU A 117 1.09 2.84 8.89
N ILE A 118 0.31 1.77 8.77
CA ILE A 118 -1.15 1.75 8.82
C ILE A 118 -1.58 0.74 9.87
N TRP A 119 -2.46 1.11 10.79
CA TRP A 119 -2.93 0.22 11.85
C TRP A 119 -4.44 0.38 12.12
N PRO A 120 -5.13 -0.69 12.52
CA PRO A 120 -6.56 -0.64 12.80
C PRO A 120 -6.82 0.10 14.11
N ASP A 121 -7.99 0.71 14.21
CA ASP A 121 -8.51 1.21 15.47
C ASP A 121 -8.74 0.09 16.50
N GLU A 122 -9.07 0.47 17.74
CA GLU A 122 -9.32 -0.49 18.81
C GLU A 122 -10.60 -1.32 18.57
N LYS A 123 -11.61 -0.72 17.94
CA LYS A 123 -12.90 -1.35 17.64
C LYS A 123 -12.81 -2.16 16.36
N ARG A 124 -12.15 -3.30 16.48
CA ARG A 124 -11.81 -4.12 15.32
C ARG A 124 -12.97 -4.95 14.79
N CYS A 125 -13.14 -4.92 13.48
CA CYS A 125 -13.81 -5.99 12.75
C CYS A 125 -13.00 -7.29 12.92
N PHE A 126 -13.68 -8.43 13.04
CA PHE A 126 -13.02 -9.73 13.25
C PHE A 126 -11.99 -10.06 12.15
N TRP A 127 -12.25 -9.60 10.92
CA TRP A 127 -11.39 -9.81 9.75
C TRP A 127 -10.17 -8.89 9.72
N ALA A 128 -10.24 -7.70 10.33
CA ALA A 128 -9.13 -6.75 10.33
C ALA A 128 -7.98 -7.18 11.24
N ARG A 129 -8.29 -7.93 12.31
CA ARG A 129 -7.33 -8.38 13.32
C ARG A 129 -6.49 -7.21 13.86
N LYS A 130 -5.35 -7.51 14.49
CA LYS A 130 -4.39 -6.50 14.98
C LYS A 130 -3.26 -6.26 13.97
N ARG A 131 -3.57 -6.33 12.67
CA ARG A 131 -2.54 -6.30 11.62
C ARG A 131 -2.21 -4.87 11.24
N HIS A 132 -0.93 -4.53 11.34
CA HIS A 132 -0.34 -3.34 10.79
C HIS A 132 0.13 -3.63 9.37
N PHE A 133 0.05 -2.62 8.52
CA PHE A 133 0.64 -2.62 7.19
C PHE A 133 1.74 -1.57 7.15
N TYR A 134 2.82 -1.91 6.47
CA TYR A 134 3.96 -1.04 6.26
C TYR A 134 4.17 -1.00 4.76
N ILE A 135 4.00 0.19 4.18
CA ILE A 135 4.03 0.38 2.74
C ILE A 135 4.93 1.56 2.40
N ALA A 136 5.44 1.60 1.18
CA ALA A 136 6.07 2.81 0.66
C ALA A 136 5.73 3.02 -0.81
N ARG A 137 5.77 4.29 -1.21
CA ARG A 137 5.53 4.69 -2.59
C ARG A 137 6.72 4.30 -3.45
N TYR A 138 6.43 3.76 -4.63
CA TYR A 138 7.40 3.51 -5.67
C TYR A 138 7.54 4.76 -6.55
N GLU A 139 8.78 5.20 -6.75
CA GLU A 139 9.11 6.46 -7.42
C GLU A 139 9.77 6.24 -8.80
N GLY A 140 9.99 4.99 -9.20
CA GLY A 140 10.53 4.67 -10.52
C GLY A 140 9.46 4.59 -11.61
N ASP A 141 9.90 4.26 -12.82
CA ASP A 141 9.04 4.12 -13.99
C ASP A 141 8.19 2.85 -13.91
N ILE A 142 6.93 2.94 -14.30
CA ILE A 142 6.00 1.81 -14.29
C ILE A 142 5.45 1.57 -15.69
N THR A 143 5.55 0.32 -16.14
CA THR A 143 4.87 -0.17 -17.33
C THR A 143 3.74 -1.10 -16.93
N ASP A 144 2.51 -0.83 -17.39
CA ASP A 144 1.40 -1.78 -17.23
C ASP A 144 1.57 -2.89 -18.26
N ALA A 145 1.86 -4.10 -17.79
CA ALA A 145 1.95 -5.31 -18.58
C ALA A 145 0.54 -5.74 -19.04
N PRO A 146 0.43 -6.38 -20.23
CA PRO A 146 -0.83 -6.88 -20.74
C PRO A 146 -1.46 -7.99 -19.88
#